data_AF-A0A1I6FNI6-F1
#
_entry.id   AF-A0A1I6FNI6-F1
#
_cell.length_a   1.000
_cell.length_b   1.000
_cell.length_c   1.000
_cell.angle_alpha   90.00
_cell.angle_beta   90.00
_cell.angle_gamma   90.00
#
_symmetry.space_group_name_H-M   'P 1'
#
loop_
_entity.id
_entity.type
_entity.pdbx_description
1 polymer ?
#
loop_
_entity_poly.entity_id
_entity_poly.type
_entity_poly.pdbx_seq_one_letter_code
_entity_poly.pdbx_strand_id
1 'polypeptide(L)'
;MARHLAMAAQLIDEDPERAHQHALAASRRAGRVAVVRESVAITAYAMGDFALALRELRTYRRISGSDDQIALIVDSERGMGRPDRALEEARSVDRSALPTPTRVALAIAMSGARLDRGELELALGELEIPELNPDLAFEWSPALFDARATVLEDLGRTDEAAFWRERAEVASAALGHGDDDEMIIEDAYEDLPDDPQSGDPQSGDPQTDDDAAPAVPAGDSAVDDSVVEEQRAEADPAGPAVLASEDAEDAERAE
;
A
#
# COMPACT_ATOMS: atom_id res chain seq x y z
N MET A 1 -5.14 -19.63 0.84
CA MET A 1 -4.50 -18.35 1.20
C MET A 1 -3.69 -17.83 0.02
N ALA A 2 -2.62 -18.50 -0.42
CA ALA A 2 -1.82 -18.10 -1.59
C ALA A 2 -2.64 -17.76 -2.85
N ARG A 3 -3.58 -18.65 -3.26
CA ARG A 3 -4.49 -18.36 -4.41
C ARG A 3 -5.29 -17.07 -4.27
N HIS A 4 -5.68 -16.71 -3.05
CA HIS A 4 -6.42 -15.47 -2.83
C HIS A 4 -5.50 -14.25 -2.89
N LEU A 5 -4.26 -14.33 -2.39
CA LEU A 5 -3.32 -13.23 -2.51
C LEU A 5 -2.91 -13.00 -3.97
N ALA A 6 -2.67 -14.08 -4.73
CA ALA A 6 -2.40 -13.98 -6.16
C ALA A 6 -3.55 -13.32 -6.92
N MET A 7 -4.80 -13.73 -6.64
CA MET A 7 -5.97 -13.11 -7.27
C MET A 7 -6.18 -11.65 -6.84
N ALA A 8 -5.87 -11.31 -5.59
CA ALA A 8 -5.91 -9.91 -5.14
C ALA A 8 -4.89 -9.04 -5.87
N ALA A 9 -3.66 -9.53 -6.07
CA ALA A 9 -2.63 -8.80 -6.80
C ALA A 9 -2.98 -8.65 -8.29
N GLN A 10 -3.61 -9.66 -8.90
CA GLN A 10 -4.01 -9.60 -10.31
C GLN A 10 -5.16 -8.61 -10.56
N LEU A 11 -6.12 -8.54 -9.65
CA LEU A 11 -7.33 -7.74 -9.83
C LEU A 11 -7.21 -6.30 -9.31
N ILE A 12 -6.10 -5.92 -8.69
CA ILE A 12 -6.02 -4.64 -7.94
C ILE A 12 -6.30 -3.42 -8.82
N ASP A 13 -5.85 -3.43 -10.08
CA ASP A 13 -6.02 -2.31 -11.00
C ASP A 13 -7.35 -2.37 -11.78
N GLU A 14 -7.88 -3.58 -12.01
CA GLU A 14 -9.10 -3.81 -12.81
C GLU A 14 -10.40 -3.83 -11.97
N ASP A 15 -10.38 -4.48 -10.81
CA ASP A 15 -11.51 -4.66 -9.90
C ASP A 15 -11.03 -4.66 -8.42
N PRO A 16 -10.74 -3.46 -7.87
CA PRO A 16 -10.27 -3.29 -6.49
C PRO A 16 -11.20 -3.91 -5.45
N GLU A 17 -12.52 -3.86 -5.66
CA GLU A 17 -13.50 -4.45 -4.75
C GLU A 17 -13.36 -5.97 -4.67
N ARG A 18 -13.23 -6.67 -5.80
CA ARG A 18 -13.00 -8.13 -5.82
C ARG A 18 -11.61 -8.48 -5.30
N ALA A 19 -10.60 -7.68 -5.62
CA ALA A 19 -9.27 -7.83 -5.04
C ALA A 19 -9.34 -7.79 -3.50
N HIS A 20 -10.07 -6.82 -2.95
CA HIS A 20 -10.27 -6.69 -1.51
C HIS A 20 -10.99 -7.89 -0.90
N GLN A 21 -12.03 -8.42 -1.55
CA GLN A 21 -12.73 -9.63 -1.09
C GLN A 21 -11.78 -10.83 -0.99
N HIS A 22 -10.85 -10.97 -1.95
CA HIS A 22 -9.82 -11.99 -1.90
C HIS A 22 -8.82 -11.77 -0.76
N ALA A 23 -8.36 -10.54 -0.55
CA ALA A 23 -7.49 -10.20 0.58
C ALA A 23 -8.17 -10.51 1.93
N LEU A 24 -9.45 -10.15 2.10
CA LEU A 24 -10.24 -10.51 3.28
C LEU A 24 -10.40 -12.03 3.45
N ALA A 25 -10.60 -12.77 2.36
CA ALA A 25 -10.68 -14.23 2.39
C ALA A 25 -9.36 -14.91 2.80
N ALA A 26 -8.22 -14.31 2.47
CA ALA A 26 -6.91 -14.70 2.98
C ALA A 26 -6.78 -14.36 4.48
N SER A 27 -7.18 -13.15 4.88
CA SER A 27 -7.11 -12.65 6.26
C SER A 27 -7.89 -13.51 7.26
N ARG A 28 -9.08 -14.00 6.88
CA ARG A 28 -9.87 -14.94 7.71
C ARG A 28 -9.10 -16.21 8.11
N ARG A 29 -8.12 -16.63 7.31
CA ARG A 29 -7.32 -17.86 7.56
C ARG A 29 -5.93 -17.57 8.12
N ALA A 30 -5.39 -16.37 7.89
CA ALA A 30 -3.99 -16.04 8.13
C ALA A 30 -3.81 -14.60 8.61
N GLY A 31 -4.72 -14.11 9.47
CA GLY A 31 -4.73 -12.71 9.93
C GLY A 31 -3.55 -12.29 10.80
N ARG A 32 -2.57 -13.16 11.12
CA ARG A 32 -1.33 -12.76 11.82
C ARG A 32 -0.11 -12.73 10.89
N VAL A 33 -0.31 -12.99 9.61
CA VAL A 33 0.76 -12.99 8.61
C VAL A 33 0.90 -11.59 8.02
N ALA A 34 2.12 -11.03 8.03
CA ALA A 34 2.39 -9.67 7.57
C ALA A 34 1.92 -9.42 6.13
N VAL A 35 2.29 -10.29 5.18
CA VAL A 35 1.87 -10.13 3.77
C VAL A 35 0.35 -10.15 3.60
N VAL A 36 -0.39 -10.85 4.46
CA VAL A 36 -1.86 -10.85 4.41
C VAL A 36 -2.43 -9.52 4.90
N ARG A 37 -1.81 -8.92 5.92
CA ARG A 37 -2.19 -7.58 6.41
C ARG A 37 -1.91 -6.51 5.37
N GLU A 38 -0.74 -6.59 4.75
CA GLU A 38 -0.35 -5.73 3.64
C GLU A 38 -1.32 -5.83 2.46
N SER A 39 -1.72 -7.03 2.03
CA SER A 39 -2.69 -7.16 0.93
C SER A 39 -4.06 -6.57 1.27
N VAL A 40 -4.54 -6.71 2.52
CA VAL A 40 -5.79 -6.06 2.94
C VAL A 40 -5.62 -4.54 2.96
N ALA A 41 -4.48 -4.04 3.41
CA ALA A 41 -4.17 -2.61 3.41
C ALA A 41 -4.15 -2.02 1.99
N ILE A 42 -3.40 -2.63 1.07
CA ILE A 42 -3.25 -2.15 -0.32
C ILE A 42 -4.60 -2.16 -1.04
N THR A 43 -5.37 -3.24 -0.92
CA THR A 43 -6.71 -3.30 -1.52
C THR A 43 -7.69 -2.32 -0.89
N ALA A 44 -7.62 -2.08 0.43
CA ALA A 44 -8.43 -1.05 1.09
C ALA A 44 -8.04 0.36 0.62
N TYR A 45 -6.74 0.62 0.44
CA TYR A 45 -6.23 1.87 -0.09
C TYR A 45 -6.73 2.13 -1.51
N ALA A 46 -6.69 1.13 -2.39
CA ALA A 46 -7.19 1.24 -3.77
C ALA A 46 -8.69 1.53 -3.84
N MET A 47 -9.49 1.04 -2.89
CA MET A 47 -10.92 1.37 -2.76
C MET A 47 -11.19 2.73 -2.08
N GLY A 48 -10.15 3.43 -1.61
CA GLY A 48 -10.29 4.68 -0.85
C GLY A 48 -10.76 4.51 0.61
N ASP A 49 -10.80 3.29 1.15
CA ASP A 49 -11.04 3.08 2.59
C ASP A 49 -9.75 3.29 3.39
N PHE A 50 -9.36 4.57 3.49
CA PHE A 50 -8.11 4.98 4.13
C PHE A 50 -8.05 4.65 5.63
N ALA A 51 -9.20 4.60 6.31
CA ALA A 51 -9.26 4.22 7.72
C ALA A 51 -8.92 2.74 7.91
N LEU A 52 -9.47 1.86 7.05
CA LEU A 52 -9.12 0.45 7.04
C LEU A 52 -7.66 0.24 6.62
N ALA A 53 -7.23 0.89 5.53
CA ALA A 53 -5.86 0.82 5.04
C ALA A 53 -4.87 1.16 6.15
N LEU A 54 -5.02 2.31 6.79
CA LEU A 54 -4.15 2.77 7.86
C LEU A 54 -4.08 1.80 9.06
N ARG A 55 -5.22 1.24 9.48
CA ARG A 55 -5.27 0.24 10.56
C ARG A 55 -4.44 -1.00 10.23
N GLU A 56 -4.59 -1.50 9.00
CA GLU A 56 -3.90 -2.69 8.53
C GLU A 56 -2.41 -2.43 8.27
N LEU A 57 -2.05 -1.25 7.74
CA LEU A 57 -0.66 -0.82 7.55
C LEU A 57 0.10 -0.70 8.87
N ARG A 58 -0.49 -0.07 9.88
CA ARG A 58 0.12 -0.01 11.23
C ARG A 58 0.27 -1.41 11.84
N THR A 59 -0.68 -2.30 11.56
CA THR A 59 -0.58 -3.70 12.00
C THR A 59 0.52 -4.45 11.26
N TYR A 60 0.64 -4.28 9.94
CA TYR A 60 1.74 -4.79 9.14
C TYR A 60 3.08 -4.32 9.72
N ARG A 61 3.27 -3.00 9.86
CA ARG A 61 4.49 -2.38 10.39
C ARG A 61 4.89 -2.95 11.74
N ARG A 62 3.93 -3.13 12.66
CA ARG A 62 4.18 -3.74 13.98
C ARG A 62 4.61 -5.21 13.90
N ILE A 63 4.06 -5.98 12.97
CA ILE A 63 4.35 -7.42 12.85
C ILE A 63 5.64 -7.67 12.07
N SER A 64 5.85 -6.94 10.96
CA SER A 64 7.02 -7.09 10.10
C SER A 64 8.25 -6.36 10.64
N GLY A 65 8.04 -5.26 11.38
CA GLY A 65 9.09 -4.30 11.70
C GLY A 65 9.57 -3.49 10.49
N SER A 66 8.84 -3.55 9.36
CA SER A 66 9.22 -2.90 8.10
C SER A 66 8.48 -1.58 7.88
N ASP A 67 9.21 -0.60 7.37
CA ASP A 67 8.70 0.71 6.94
C ASP A 67 8.40 0.76 5.43
N ASP A 68 8.40 -0.37 4.72
CA ASP A 68 8.21 -0.43 3.25
C ASP A 68 6.91 0.25 2.78
N GLN A 69 5.88 0.28 3.62
CA GLN A 69 4.57 0.86 3.33
C GLN A 69 4.34 2.23 4.00
N ILE A 70 5.40 2.91 4.45
CA ILE A 70 5.28 4.21 5.11
C ILE A 70 4.61 5.27 4.22
N ALA A 71 4.86 5.24 2.91
CA ALA A 71 4.22 6.17 1.97
C ALA A 71 2.69 6.02 1.97
N LEU A 72 2.16 4.78 1.95
CA LEU A 72 0.73 4.53 2.03
C LEU A 72 0.11 4.94 3.37
N ILE A 73 0.87 4.86 4.48
CA ILE A 73 0.43 5.38 5.78
C ILE A 73 0.23 6.90 5.71
N VAL A 74 1.21 7.60 5.15
CA VAL A 74 1.19 9.06 4.98
C VAL A 74 0.02 9.46 4.07
N ASP A 75 -0.12 8.83 2.91
CA ASP A 75 -1.23 9.12 1.99
C ASP A 75 -2.60 8.74 2.56
N SER A 76 -2.71 7.69 3.36
CA SER A 76 -3.97 7.36 4.05
C SER A 76 -4.37 8.42 5.08
N GLU A 77 -3.41 8.98 5.83
CA GLU A 77 -3.71 10.11 6.74
C GLU A 77 -4.16 11.34 5.94
N ARG A 78 -3.53 11.63 4.79
CA ARG A 78 -3.97 12.69 3.87
C ARG A 78 -5.38 12.44 3.32
N GLY A 79 -5.68 11.23 2.89
CA GLY A 79 -7.00 10.82 2.39
C GLY A 79 -8.12 10.96 3.42
N MET A 80 -7.78 10.99 4.71
CA MET A 80 -8.71 11.31 5.81
C MET A 80 -8.74 12.80 6.19
N GLY A 81 -8.08 13.67 5.43
CA GLY A 81 -7.99 15.10 5.68
C GLY A 81 -7.06 15.46 6.86
N ARG A 82 -6.02 14.66 7.12
CA ARG A 82 -5.08 14.84 8.25
C ARG A 82 -3.64 15.03 7.79
N PRO A 83 -3.33 16.08 6.99
CA PRO A 83 -1.99 16.29 6.46
C PRO A 83 -0.93 16.49 7.56
N ASP A 84 -1.30 17.04 8.71
CA ASP A 84 -0.39 17.22 9.85
C ASP A 84 0.08 15.87 10.40
N ARG A 85 -0.85 14.91 10.53
CA ARG A 85 -0.54 13.53 10.93
C ARG A 85 0.29 12.81 9.88
N ALA A 86 0.00 13.05 8.61
CA ALA A 86 0.80 12.50 7.50
C ALA A 86 2.27 12.93 7.62
N LEU A 87 2.53 14.22 7.84
CA LEU A 87 3.90 14.75 8.02
C LEU A 87 4.55 14.28 9.34
N GLU A 88 3.79 14.06 10.41
CA GLU A 88 4.30 13.44 11.64
C GLU A 88 4.75 11.99 11.41
N GLU A 89 3.93 11.16 10.76
CA GLU A 89 4.28 9.77 10.43
C GLU A 89 5.53 9.71 9.55
N ALA A 90 5.62 10.57 8.54
CA ALA A 90 6.79 10.65 7.66
C ALA A 90 8.10 11.02 8.38
N ARG A 91 8.03 11.77 9.49
CA ARG A 91 9.19 12.14 10.32
C ARG A 91 9.56 11.05 11.34
N SER A 92 8.72 10.03 11.51
CA SER A 92 8.97 8.93 12.44
C SER A 92 9.97 7.89 11.92
N VAL A 93 10.38 7.98 10.65
CA VAL A 93 11.27 7.02 9.98
C VAL A 93 12.58 7.68 9.55
N ASP A 94 13.65 6.88 9.51
CA ASP A 94 14.91 7.28 8.86
C ASP A 94 14.80 7.06 7.35
N ARG A 95 14.61 8.15 6.60
CA ARG A 95 14.46 8.10 5.13
C ARG A 95 15.69 7.53 4.42
N SER A 96 16.88 7.66 5.02
CA SER A 96 18.12 7.17 4.43
C SER A 96 18.25 5.64 4.51
N ALA A 97 17.53 5.02 5.44
CA ALA A 97 17.46 3.57 5.60
C ALA A 97 16.42 2.91 4.69
N LEU A 98 15.55 3.70 4.04
CA LEU A 98 14.50 3.18 3.16
C LEU A 98 15.07 2.70 1.82
N PRO A 99 14.48 1.66 1.21
CA PRO A 99 14.68 1.36 -0.21
C PRO A 99 14.37 2.59 -1.07
N THR A 100 15.09 2.75 -2.19
CA THR A 100 14.93 3.90 -3.09
C THR A 100 13.49 4.12 -3.55
N PRO A 101 12.74 3.09 -4.02
CA PRO A 101 11.34 3.27 -4.43
C PRO A 101 10.48 3.81 -3.28
N THR A 102 10.64 3.26 -2.07
CA THR A 102 9.90 3.68 -0.88
C THR A 102 10.23 5.13 -0.48
N ARG A 103 11.51 5.54 -0.56
CA ARG A 103 11.93 6.91 -0.29
C ARG A 103 11.31 7.91 -1.27
N VAL A 104 11.25 7.57 -2.55
CA VAL A 104 10.62 8.40 -3.59
C VAL A 104 9.11 8.49 -3.35
N ALA A 105 8.44 7.37 -3.11
CA ALA A 105 7.02 7.35 -2.79
C ALA A 105 6.70 8.18 -1.53
N LEU A 106 7.54 8.11 -0.49
CA LEU A 106 7.39 8.94 0.70
C LEU A 106 7.56 10.43 0.40
N ALA A 107 8.52 10.82 -0.45
CA ALA A 107 8.71 12.21 -0.86
C ALA A 107 7.48 12.76 -1.61
N ILE A 108 6.90 11.97 -2.51
CA ILE A 108 5.67 12.31 -3.23
C ILE A 108 4.50 12.49 -2.24
N ALA A 109 4.30 11.53 -1.33
CA ALA A 109 3.24 11.60 -0.32
C ALA A 109 3.39 12.84 0.59
N MET A 110 4.63 13.16 0.98
CA MET A 110 4.93 14.36 1.77
C MET A 110 4.67 15.66 1.01
N SER A 111 5.06 15.72 -0.27
CA SER A 111 4.74 16.84 -1.15
C SER A 111 3.23 17.05 -1.23
N GLY A 112 2.47 15.97 -1.43
CA GLY A 112 1.01 16.01 -1.36
C GLY A 112 0.47 16.54 -0.02
N ALA A 113 1.03 16.12 1.11
CA ALA A 113 0.59 16.63 2.42
C ALA A 113 0.86 18.13 2.59
N ARG A 114 1.91 18.66 1.95
CA ARG A 114 2.20 20.10 1.91
C ARG A 114 1.22 20.84 1.00
N LEU A 115 0.84 20.26 -0.15
CA LEU A 115 -0.20 20.80 -1.02
C LEU A 115 -1.55 20.90 -0.29
N ASP A 116 -1.93 19.86 0.46
CA ASP A 116 -3.17 19.86 1.28
C ASP A 116 -3.18 20.99 2.32
N ARG A 117 -2.00 21.49 2.74
CA ARG A 117 -1.81 22.64 3.63
C ARG A 117 -1.67 23.98 2.90
N GLY A 118 -1.67 23.99 1.57
CA GLY A 118 -1.41 25.17 0.74
C GLY A 118 0.05 25.64 0.75
N GLU A 119 0.98 24.79 1.19
CA GLU A 119 2.41 25.11 1.33
C GLU A 119 3.19 24.76 0.05
N LEU A 120 2.83 25.39 -1.07
CA LEU A 120 3.29 24.99 -2.42
C LEU A 120 4.83 24.92 -2.56
N GLU A 121 5.57 25.91 -2.06
CA GLU A 121 7.03 25.91 -2.16
C GLU A 121 7.67 24.82 -1.29
N LEU A 122 7.06 24.50 -0.14
CA LEU A 122 7.52 23.37 0.67
C LEU A 122 7.18 22.05 -0.02
N ALA A 123 6.04 21.95 -0.71
CA ALA A 123 5.68 20.78 -1.50
C ALA A 123 6.72 20.53 -2.61
N LEU A 124 7.18 21.58 -3.30
CA LEU A 124 8.22 21.47 -4.30
C LEU A 124 9.54 21.00 -3.67
N GLY A 125 9.88 21.56 -2.49
CA GLY A 125 11.07 21.20 -1.74
C GLY A 125 11.12 19.74 -1.28
N GLU A 126 9.98 19.10 -0.96
CA GLU A 126 9.96 17.67 -0.62
C GLU A 126 10.33 16.78 -1.83
N LEU A 127 10.15 17.25 -3.07
CA LEU A 127 10.47 16.52 -4.30
C LEU A 127 11.92 16.73 -4.79
N GLU A 128 12.67 17.64 -4.17
CA GLU A 128 14.09 17.89 -4.47
C GLU A 128 14.98 16.82 -3.80
N ILE A 129 14.83 15.58 -4.26
CA ILE A 129 15.56 14.41 -3.77
C ILE A 129 16.63 13.96 -4.78
N PRO A 130 17.69 13.24 -4.35
CA PRO A 130 18.75 12.76 -5.24
C PRO A 130 18.27 11.91 -6.42
N GLU A 131 17.12 11.25 -6.28
CA GLU A 131 16.47 10.43 -7.30
C GLU A 131 15.81 11.26 -8.41
N LEU A 132 15.60 12.56 -8.22
CA LEU A 132 15.08 13.47 -9.23
C LEU A 132 16.15 13.74 -10.29
N ASN A 133 16.30 12.79 -11.22
CA ASN A 133 17.20 12.91 -12.36
C ASN A 133 16.42 12.79 -13.67
N PRO A 134 16.23 13.89 -14.42
CA PRO A 134 15.41 13.87 -15.62
C PRO A 134 15.96 12.93 -16.68
N ASP A 135 17.25 12.59 -16.71
CA ASP A 135 17.88 11.78 -17.76
C ASP A 135 17.77 10.26 -17.52
N LEU A 136 17.25 9.82 -16.37
CA LEU A 136 17.14 8.41 -16.00
C LEU A 136 15.68 7.98 -15.82
N ALA A 137 15.33 6.82 -16.37
CA ALA A 137 14.03 6.18 -16.18
C ALA A 137 14.17 4.96 -15.26
N PHE A 138 13.70 5.12 -14.01
CA PHE A 138 13.48 4.04 -13.06
C PHE A 138 11.98 3.85 -12.84
N GLU A 139 11.57 2.74 -12.22
CA GLU A 139 10.14 2.43 -11.95
C GLU A 139 9.38 3.57 -11.24
N TRP A 140 10.07 4.38 -10.43
CA TRP A 140 9.49 5.51 -9.71
C TRP A 140 9.59 6.86 -10.46
N SER A 141 10.36 6.94 -11.54
CA SER A 141 10.62 8.20 -12.26
C SER A 141 9.35 8.86 -12.80
N PRO A 142 8.41 8.15 -13.48
CA PRO A 142 7.21 8.78 -14.01
C PRO A 142 6.39 9.49 -12.93
N ALA A 143 6.13 8.80 -11.82
CA ALA A 143 5.35 9.35 -10.71
C ALA A 143 6.03 10.56 -10.04
N LEU A 144 7.37 10.52 -9.89
CA LEU A 144 8.12 11.64 -9.32
C LEU A 144 8.09 12.89 -10.22
N PHE A 145 8.24 12.69 -11.54
CA PHE A 145 8.22 13.79 -12.50
C PHE A 145 6.83 14.39 -12.64
N ASP A 146 5.78 13.55 -12.65
CA ASP A 146 4.40 14.01 -12.69
C ASP A 146 4.04 14.82 -11.45
N ALA A 147 4.36 14.31 -10.24
CA ALA A 147 4.14 15.04 -9.00
C ALA A 147 4.84 16.41 -8.99
N ARG A 148 6.07 16.49 -9.52
CA ARG A 148 6.79 17.76 -9.65
C ARG A 148 6.12 18.70 -10.64
N ALA A 149 5.65 18.19 -11.77
CA ALA A 149 4.93 18.98 -12.75
C ALA A 149 3.65 19.58 -12.15
N THR A 150 2.88 18.79 -11.39
CA THR A 150 1.69 19.26 -10.68
C THR A 150 2.01 20.42 -9.74
N VAL A 151 3.03 20.29 -8.88
CA VAL A 151 3.40 21.36 -7.93
C VAL A 151 3.88 22.63 -8.66
N LEU A 152 4.65 22.48 -9.74
CA LEU A 152 5.10 23.61 -10.55
C LEU A 152 3.95 24.34 -11.23
N GLU A 153 2.93 23.60 -11.69
CA GLU A 153 1.71 24.17 -12.25
C GLU A 153 0.92 24.96 -11.21
N ASP A 154 0.76 24.42 -9.99
CA ASP A 154 0.11 25.13 -8.87
C ASP A 154 0.86 26.42 -8.47
N LEU A 155 2.19 26.43 -8.63
CA LEU A 155 3.04 27.61 -8.45
C LEU A 155 2.99 28.59 -9.64
N GLY A 156 2.29 28.26 -10.73
CA GLY A 156 2.22 29.05 -11.95
C GLY A 156 3.47 29.00 -12.84
N ARG A 157 4.39 28.06 -12.60
CA ARG A 157 5.63 27.85 -13.36
C ARG A 157 5.38 26.91 -14.54
N THR A 158 4.49 27.32 -15.45
CA THR A 158 3.91 26.47 -16.51
C THR A 158 4.94 25.87 -17.47
N ASP A 159 5.99 26.60 -17.83
CA ASP A 159 7.00 26.12 -18.77
C ASP A 159 7.84 24.98 -18.16
N GLU A 160 8.18 25.11 -16.87
CA GLU A 160 8.88 24.06 -16.14
C GLU A 160 7.96 22.86 -15.89
N ALA A 161 6.69 23.10 -15.55
CA ALA A 161 5.70 22.04 -15.42
C ALA A 161 5.59 21.22 -16.72
N ALA A 162 5.50 21.89 -17.87
CA ALA A 162 5.43 21.23 -19.18
C ALA A 162 6.67 20.36 -19.46
N PHE A 163 7.87 20.85 -19.15
CA PHE A 163 9.10 20.06 -19.24
C PHE A 163 9.01 18.77 -18.39
N TRP A 164 8.57 18.87 -17.14
CA TRP A 164 8.49 17.69 -16.26
C TRP A 164 7.39 16.72 -16.68
N ARG A 165 6.26 17.18 -17.23
CA ARG A 165 5.24 16.28 -17.82
C ARG A 165 5.81 15.49 -18.99
N GLU A 166 6.53 16.15 -19.91
CA GLU A 166 7.21 15.47 -21.02
C GLU A 166 8.20 14.42 -20.50
N ARG A 167 8.97 14.73 -19.45
CA ARG A 167 9.87 13.73 -18.83
C ARG A 167 9.09 12.57 -18.22
N ALA A 168 7.94 12.81 -17.60
CA ALA A 168 7.09 11.75 -17.04
C ALA A 168 6.59 10.81 -18.13
N GLU A 169 6.09 11.35 -19.24
CA GLU A 169 5.64 10.58 -20.42
C GLU A 169 6.79 9.75 -21.03
N VAL A 170 7.95 10.37 -21.25
CA VAL A 170 9.13 9.68 -21.79
C VAL A 170 9.60 8.56 -20.86
N ALA A 171 9.62 8.80 -19.55
CA ALA A 171 9.98 7.78 -18.58
C ALA A 171 8.98 6.61 -18.56
N SER A 172 7.67 6.92 -18.66
CA SER A 172 6.61 5.91 -18.73
C SER A 172 6.74 5.02 -19.97
N ALA A 173 6.92 5.64 -21.14
CA ALA A 173 7.12 4.93 -22.40
C ALA A 173 8.37 4.03 -22.37
N ALA A 174 9.48 4.51 -21.79
CA ALA A 174 10.72 3.74 -21.67
C ALA A 174 10.56 2.49 -20.78
N LEU A 175 9.61 2.49 -19.85
CA LEU A 175 9.31 1.36 -18.96
C LEU A 175 8.24 0.41 -19.55
N GLY A 176 7.80 0.63 -20.79
CA GLY A 176 6.73 -0.16 -21.40
C GLY A 176 5.34 0.09 -20.77
N HIS A 177 5.15 1.24 -20.14
CA HIS A 177 3.85 1.68 -19.59
C HIS A 177 3.14 2.66 -20.56
N GLY A 178 3.62 2.77 -21.81
CA GLY A 178 3.01 3.61 -22.84
C GLY A 178 1.89 2.88 -23.58
N ASP A 179 0.91 3.64 -24.08
CA ASP A 179 -0.26 3.18 -24.87
C ASP A 179 0.09 2.46 -26.20
N ASP A 180 1.37 2.18 -26.48
CA ASP A 180 1.87 1.57 -27.72
C ASP A 180 2.04 0.04 -27.61
N ASP A 181 1.20 -0.61 -26.81
CA ASP A 181 1.14 -2.08 -26.69
C ASP A 181 0.37 -2.71 -27.89
N GLU A 182 0.76 -2.36 -29.12
CA GLU A 182 0.53 -3.21 -30.28
C GLU A 182 1.74 -4.14 -30.44
N MET A 183 1.90 -5.06 -29.49
CA MET A 183 2.81 -6.20 -29.64
C MET A 183 2.23 -7.11 -30.73
N ILE A 184 2.61 -6.86 -31.99
CA ILE A 184 2.39 -7.81 -33.09
C ILE A 184 3.21 -9.06 -32.77
N ILE A 185 2.55 -10.05 -32.19
CA ILE A 185 3.06 -11.41 -32.14
C ILE A 185 3.05 -11.91 -33.59
N GLU A 186 4.17 -11.80 -34.28
CA GLU A 186 4.40 -12.57 -35.49
C GLU A 186 4.63 -14.01 -35.04
N ASP A 187 3.56 -14.80 -35.02
CA ASP A 187 3.61 -16.23 -34.75
C ASP A 187 4.54 -16.90 -35.77
N ALA A 188 5.82 -17.01 -35.44
CA ALA A 188 6.73 -17.93 -36.09
C ALA A 188 6.39 -19.35 -35.58
N TYR A 189 5.36 -19.96 -36.20
CA TYR A 189 5.16 -21.40 -36.13
C TYR A 189 6.38 -22.07 -36.77
N GLU A 190 7.36 -22.49 -35.98
CA GLU A 190 8.32 -23.51 -36.42
C GLU A 190 7.57 -24.84 -36.52
N ASP A 191 7.42 -25.31 -37.76
CA ASP A 191 6.87 -26.62 -38.13
C ASP A 191 7.53 -27.75 -37.32
N LEU A 192 6.81 -28.26 -36.33
CA LEU A 192 7.06 -29.58 -35.78
C LEU A 192 6.59 -30.60 -36.82
N PRO A 193 7.47 -31.48 -37.36
CA PRO A 193 7.05 -32.49 -38.30
C PRO A 193 6.11 -33.51 -37.64
N ASP A 194 4.96 -33.71 -38.27
CA ASP A 194 3.99 -34.78 -38.04
C ASP A 194 4.66 -36.16 -38.11
N ASP A 195 4.55 -36.96 -37.05
CA ASP A 195 4.77 -38.41 -37.12
C ASP A 195 3.41 -39.13 -36.96
N PRO A 196 2.92 -39.85 -37.99
CA PRO A 196 1.61 -40.48 -37.96
C PRO A 196 1.58 -41.82 -37.20
N GLN A 197 0.48 -41.97 -36.47
CA GLN A 197 0.00 -43.11 -35.68
C GLN A 197 0.41 -44.53 -36.09
N SER A 198 0.53 -45.42 -35.09
CA SER A 198 0.16 -46.84 -35.21
C SER A 198 -0.23 -47.48 -33.86
N GLY A 199 -1.53 -47.77 -33.67
CA GLY A 199 -2.00 -49.03 -33.04
C GLY A 199 -2.58 -49.02 -31.62
N ASP A 200 -3.90 -48.79 -31.50
CA ASP A 200 -4.80 -49.26 -30.41
C ASP A 200 -5.09 -50.80 -30.55
N PRO A 201 -5.88 -51.46 -29.68
CA PRO A 201 -5.78 -51.69 -28.23
C PRO A 201 -5.94 -53.21 -27.89
N GLN A 202 -5.65 -53.68 -26.67
CA GLN A 202 -6.15 -55.02 -26.25
C GLN A 202 -6.56 -55.09 -24.78
N SER A 203 -7.87 -54.88 -24.60
CA SER A 203 -8.84 -55.63 -23.79
C SER A 203 -8.31 -56.58 -22.70
N GLY A 204 -8.77 -56.37 -21.47
CA GLY A 204 -8.76 -57.39 -20.42
C GLY A 204 -9.33 -56.90 -19.09
N ASP A 205 -10.65 -56.94 -18.95
CA ASP A 205 -11.40 -56.95 -17.67
C ASP A 205 -12.57 -57.95 -17.84
N PRO A 206 -13.23 -58.51 -16.79
CA PRO A 206 -13.02 -58.32 -15.35
C PRO A 206 -13.03 -59.65 -14.53
N GLN A 207 -12.61 -59.61 -13.26
CA GLN A 207 -13.14 -60.53 -12.24
C GLN A 207 -13.64 -59.76 -11.02
N THR A 208 -14.94 -59.96 -10.78
CA THR A 208 -15.72 -59.74 -9.56
C THR A 208 -15.18 -60.67 -8.44
N ASP A 209 -15.36 -60.48 -7.14
CA ASP A 209 -16.51 -60.06 -6.33
C ASP A 209 -16.02 -59.65 -4.93
N ASP A 210 -16.96 -59.13 -4.14
CA ASP A 210 -17.07 -59.23 -2.68
C ASP A 210 -16.48 -58.12 -1.78
N ASP A 211 -17.38 -57.17 -1.48
CA ASP A 211 -18.17 -57.14 -0.24
C ASP A 211 -17.89 -56.06 0.83
N ALA A 212 -19.03 -55.61 1.37
CA ALA A 212 -19.23 -54.96 2.66
C ALA A 212 -18.76 -53.50 2.88
N ALA A 213 -19.71 -52.57 2.70
CA ALA A 213 -19.85 -51.41 3.58
C ALA A 213 -20.37 -51.84 4.97
N PRO A 214 -20.09 -51.08 6.04
CA PRO A 214 -21.10 -50.11 6.45
C PRO A 214 -20.56 -48.75 6.94
N ALA A 215 -21.46 -47.76 6.89
CA ALA A 215 -21.43 -46.45 7.55
C ALA A 215 -21.25 -46.58 9.08
N VAL A 216 -20.76 -45.63 9.88
CA VAL A 216 -21.22 -44.27 10.31
C VAL A 216 -20.26 -43.86 11.49
N PRO A 217 -20.32 -42.68 12.17
CA PRO A 217 -21.11 -41.46 12.00
C PRO A 217 -20.33 -40.13 12.14
N ALA A 218 -21.09 -39.04 11.95
CA ALA A 218 -20.80 -37.66 12.33
C ALA A 218 -20.51 -37.48 13.83
N GLY A 219 -19.60 -36.55 14.15
CA GLY A 219 -19.38 -35.99 15.48
C GLY A 219 -19.57 -34.48 15.46
N ASP A 220 -20.62 -34.04 16.13
CA ASP A 220 -20.92 -32.64 16.48
C ASP A 220 -20.32 -32.28 17.86
N SER A 221 -20.23 -30.97 18.11
CA SER A 221 -20.02 -30.28 19.38
C SER A 221 -18.60 -30.20 19.96
N ALA A 222 -18.05 -28.98 20.03
CA ALA A 222 -18.24 -28.14 21.21
C ALA A 222 -17.59 -26.76 21.02
N VAL A 223 -18.39 -25.74 21.29
CA VAL A 223 -18.01 -24.35 21.60
C VAL A 223 -17.16 -24.32 22.87
N ASP A 224 -16.06 -23.56 22.86
CA ASP A 224 -15.39 -23.10 24.08
C ASP A 224 -15.21 -21.57 23.99
N ASP A 225 -15.91 -20.91 24.90
CA ASP A 225 -15.94 -19.48 25.15
C ASP A 225 -14.98 -19.20 26.30
N SER A 226 -13.90 -18.47 26.04
CA SER A 226 -13.06 -17.91 27.10
C SER A 226 -12.70 -16.46 26.78
N VAL A 227 -13.60 -15.60 27.23
CA VAL A 227 -13.37 -14.21 27.63
C VAL A 227 -12.17 -14.12 28.57
N VAL A 228 -11.17 -13.31 28.18
CA VAL A 228 -10.08 -12.87 29.05
C VAL A 228 -10.30 -11.39 29.36
N GLU A 229 -10.67 -11.11 30.60
CA GLU A 229 -10.74 -9.77 31.20
C GLU A 229 -9.32 -9.20 31.42
N GLU A 230 -9.05 -8.02 30.87
CA GLU A 230 -7.82 -7.28 31.10
C GLU A 230 -8.07 -6.24 32.22
N GLN A 231 -7.57 -6.54 33.41
CA GLN A 231 -7.53 -5.63 34.55
C GLN A 231 -6.48 -4.55 34.30
N ARG A 232 -6.94 -3.29 34.20
CA ARG A 232 -6.08 -2.10 34.21
C ARG A 232 -5.58 -1.83 35.63
N ALA A 233 -4.27 -1.77 35.80
CA ALA A 233 -3.62 -1.28 37.01
C ALA A 233 -3.47 0.26 36.92
N GLU A 234 -4.13 0.96 37.84
CA GLU A 234 -3.91 2.37 38.16
C GLU A 234 -2.83 2.46 39.24
N ALA A 235 -1.76 3.21 38.98
CA ALA A 235 -0.80 3.63 40.00
C ALA A 235 -0.46 5.11 39.79
N ASP A 236 -0.83 5.88 40.80
CA ASP A 236 -0.55 7.30 41.08
C ASP A 236 0.97 7.61 41.01
N PRO A 237 1.37 8.86 40.73
CA PRO A 237 1.86 9.62 41.88
C PRO A 237 1.56 11.13 41.86
N ALA A 238 1.09 11.59 43.02
CA ALA A 238 1.61 12.71 43.81
C ALA A 238 1.58 14.14 43.20
N GLY A 239 0.73 14.99 43.78
CA GLY A 239 1.03 16.42 43.94
C GLY A 239 2.16 16.67 44.96
N PRO A 240 2.48 17.91 45.40
CA PRO A 240 1.65 19.13 45.29
C PRO A 240 2.44 20.42 44.90
N ALA A 241 1.72 21.52 44.65
CA ALA A 241 1.96 22.84 45.26
C ALA A 241 1.14 23.96 44.58
N VAL A 242 0.29 24.61 45.38
CA VAL A 242 0.11 26.07 45.55
C VAL A 242 0.76 26.96 44.47
N LEU A 243 0.04 27.91 43.86
CA LEU A 243 -0.24 29.24 44.44
C LEU A 243 -1.49 29.88 43.78
N ALA A 244 -2.32 30.51 44.61
CA ALA A 244 -3.42 31.38 44.20
C ALA A 244 -3.09 32.84 44.55
N SER A 245 -3.65 33.76 43.74
CA SER A 245 -3.96 35.19 44.00
C SER A 245 -2.79 36.14 44.31
N GLU A 246 -2.78 37.43 44.05
CA GLU A 246 -3.58 38.45 43.36
C GLU A 246 -2.69 39.73 43.44
N ASP A 247 -3.09 40.80 42.73
CA ASP A 247 -2.70 42.20 42.92
C ASP A 247 -1.29 42.68 42.51
N ALA A 248 -1.23 43.58 41.53
CA ALA A 248 -1.02 45.00 41.81
C ALA A 248 -1.07 45.85 40.53
N GLU A 249 -1.78 46.96 40.66
CA GLU A 249 -1.97 48.05 39.73
C GLU A 249 -0.66 48.82 39.45
N ASP A 250 -0.73 49.59 38.36
CA ASP A 250 -0.27 50.99 38.27
C ASP A 250 1.08 51.34 37.60
N ALA A 251 1.03 52.53 36.97
CA ALA A 251 2.06 53.34 36.34
C ALA A 251 2.53 52.95 34.91
N GLU A 252 2.73 53.82 33.92
CA GLU A 252 2.55 55.27 33.68
C GLU A 252 3.12 55.46 32.25
N ARG A 253 2.36 55.95 31.26
CA ARG A 253 2.47 57.28 30.63
C ARG A 253 3.89 57.74 30.20
N ALA A 254 3.95 58.29 28.97
CA ALA A 254 5.04 59.02 28.30
C ALA A 254 6.20 58.14 27.80
N GLU A 255 6.70 58.24 26.58
CA GLU A 255 6.80 59.37 25.63
C GLU A 255 6.90 58.82 24.20
#